data_AF-A0A1T4PYT8-F1
#
_entry.id   AF-A0A1T4PYT8-F1
#
_cell.length_a   1.000
_cell.length_b   1.000
_cell.length_c   1.000
_cell.angle_alpha   90.00
_cell.angle_beta   90.00
_cell.angle_gamma   90.00
#
_symmetry.space_group_name_H-M   'P 1'
#
loop_
_entity.id
_entity.type
_entity.pdbx_description
1 polymer ?
#
loop_
_entity_poly.entity_id
_entity_poly.type
_entity_poly.pdbx_seq_one_letter_code
_entity_poly.pdbx_strand_id
1 'polypeptide(L)'
;LFLEGDFTAFHDQFLQLIDNVLDGKSKSEEMTGNSTNVVFKKDTTTIEDFFLDGEPTICSIPTDELRLLMDEWLQKRAEFLKTKG
;
A
#
# COMPACT_ATOMS: atom_id res chain seq x y z
N LEU A 1 -5.73 -15.94 6.18
CA LEU A 1 -4.47 -15.20 6.42
C LEU A 1 -4.06 -14.54 5.12
N PHE A 2 -4.25 -13.22 5.00
CA PHE A 2 -3.96 -12.44 3.80
C PHE A 2 -2.50 -11.96 3.73
N LEU A 3 -1.72 -12.19 4.80
CA LEU A 3 -0.34 -11.68 4.97
C LEU A 3 0.76 -12.76 4.93
N GLU A 4 0.43 -14.02 4.61
CA GLU A 4 1.41 -15.14 4.60
C GLU A 4 1.89 -15.54 3.20
N GLY A 5 1.25 -15.08 2.13
CA GLY A 5 1.72 -15.33 0.75
C GLY A 5 2.77 -14.31 0.34
N ASP A 6 3.92 -14.78 -0.16
CA ASP A 6 5.04 -14.06 -0.79
C ASP A 6 5.04 -12.53 -0.55
N PHE A 7 5.18 -12.16 0.72
CA PHE A 7 5.17 -10.78 1.22
C PHE A 7 6.23 -9.91 0.51
N THR A 8 7.25 -10.57 -0.06
CA THR A 8 8.33 -9.97 -0.84
C THR A 8 7.85 -9.42 -2.18
N ALA A 9 7.23 -10.21 -3.04
CA ALA A 9 6.76 -9.73 -4.34
C ALA A 9 5.67 -8.64 -4.23
N PHE A 10 4.83 -8.74 -3.20
CA PHE A 10 3.74 -7.79 -2.97
C PHE A 10 4.23 -6.39 -2.60
N HIS A 11 5.22 -6.26 -1.69
CA HIS A 11 5.69 -4.93 -1.28
C HIS A 11 6.41 -4.20 -2.41
N ASP A 12 7.24 -4.90 -3.19
CA ASP A 12 7.96 -4.30 -4.32
C ASP A 12 6.99 -3.75 -5.36
N GLN A 13 5.95 -4.53 -5.69
CA GLN A 13 4.89 -4.07 -6.59
C GLN A 13 4.14 -2.87 -6.01
N PHE A 14 3.79 -2.89 -4.73
CA PHE A 14 3.05 -1.80 -4.07
C PHE A 14 3.85 -0.49 -4.06
N LEU A 15 5.14 -0.55 -3.71
CA LEU A 15 6.05 0.60 -3.76
C LEU A 15 6.19 1.14 -5.19
N GLN A 16 6.32 0.27 -6.18
CA GLN A 16 6.46 0.69 -7.57
C GLN A 16 5.23 1.47 -8.08
N LEU A 17 4.01 1.09 -7.68
CA LEU A 17 2.79 1.80 -8.04
C LEU A 17 2.73 3.19 -7.40
N ILE A 18 3.12 3.30 -6.13
CA ILE A 18 3.21 4.58 -5.43
C ILE A 18 4.25 5.49 -6.10
N ASP A 19 5.44 4.97 -6.40
CA ASP A 19 6.51 5.74 -7.03
C ASP A 19 6.11 6.19 -8.45
N ASN A 20 5.38 5.38 -9.20
CA ASN A 20 4.89 5.76 -10.53
C ASN A 20 4.00 7.01 -10.50
N VAL A 21 3.11 7.14 -9.51
CA VAL A 21 2.23 8.31 -9.40
C VAL A 21 2.93 9.52 -8.80
N LEU A 22 3.88 9.32 -7.88
CA LEU A 22 4.68 10.39 -7.29
C LEU A 22 5.65 11.00 -8.31
N ASP A 23 6.33 10.16 -9.09
CA ASP A 23 7.23 10.56 -10.18
C ASP A 23 6.48 11.15 -11.39
N GLY A 24 5.15 11.03 -11.42
CA GLY A 24 4.32 11.46 -12.55
C GLY A 24 4.47 10.57 -13.79
N LYS A 25 5.03 9.36 -13.65
CA LYS A 25 5.05 8.33 -14.72
C LYS A 25 3.63 7.85 -15.04
N SER A 26 2.76 7.87 -14.04
CA SER A 26 1.34 7.56 -14.18
C SER A 26 0.47 8.61 -13.49
N LYS A 27 -0.75 8.78 -13.97
CA LYS A 27 -1.73 9.71 -13.35
C LYS A 27 -2.47 9.04 -12.19
N SER A 28 -2.65 7.74 -12.27
CA SER A 28 -3.34 6.92 -11.28
C SER A 28 -2.90 5.48 -11.47
N GLU A 29 -2.70 4.78 -10.38
CA GLU A 29 -2.46 3.34 -10.35
C GLU A 29 -3.54 2.68 -9.48
N GLU A 30 -3.83 1.41 -9.71
CA GLU A 30 -4.86 0.68 -8.97
C GLU A 30 -4.38 -0.74 -8.66
N MET A 31 -4.69 -1.19 -7.45
CA MET A 31 -4.48 -2.56 -7.01
C MET A 31 -5.75 -3.07 -6.35
N THR A 32 -6.44 -3.96 -7.04
CA THR A 32 -7.68 -4.59 -6.56
C THR A 32 -7.38 -5.99 -6.03
N GLY A 33 -7.64 -6.20 -4.73
CA GLY A 33 -7.69 -7.52 -4.11
C GLY A 33 -9.13 -8.02 -4.01
N ASN A 34 -9.31 -9.18 -3.38
CA ASN A 34 -10.63 -9.81 -3.25
C ASN A 34 -11.62 -9.01 -2.39
N SER A 35 -11.11 -8.26 -1.40
CA SER A 35 -11.90 -7.52 -0.41
C SER A 35 -11.66 -6.03 -0.42
N THR A 36 -10.62 -5.58 -1.12
CA THR A 36 -10.09 -4.24 -0.93
C THR A 36 -9.58 -3.74 -2.26
N ASN A 37 -9.89 -2.49 -2.57
CA ASN A 37 -9.31 -1.78 -3.70
C ASN A 37 -8.44 -0.65 -3.21
N VAL A 38 -7.28 -0.47 -3.82
CA VAL A 38 -6.39 0.64 -3.53
C VAL A 38 -6.16 1.43 -4.80
N VAL A 39 -6.47 2.73 -4.75
CA VAL A 39 -6.25 3.65 -5.86
C VAL A 39 -5.19 4.66 -5.43
N PHE A 40 -4.06 4.65 -6.11
CA PHE A 40 -2.98 5.61 -5.88
C PHE A 40 -3.11 6.75 -6.88
N LYS A 41 -3.09 7.99 -6.40
CA LYS A 41 -2.91 9.20 -7.20
C LYS A 41 -1.79 10.01 -6.61
N LYS A 42 -1.29 11.00 -7.34
CA LYS A 42 -0.16 11.82 -6.87
C LYS A 42 -0.41 12.46 -5.49
N ASP A 43 -1.61 13.02 -5.28
CA ASP A 43 -1.90 13.80 -4.08
C ASP A 43 -2.51 12.96 -2.95
N THR A 44 -3.20 11.87 -3.28
CA THR A 44 -3.94 11.05 -2.31
C THR A 44 -4.05 9.62 -2.78
N THR A 45 -3.86 8.69 -1.86
CA THR A 45 -4.17 7.28 -2.01
C THR A 45 -5.45 6.97 -1.26
N THR A 46 -6.32 6.20 -1.91
CA THR A 46 -7.62 5.81 -1.38
C THR A 46 -7.71 4.30 -1.28
N ILE A 47 -8.21 3.81 -0.15
CA ILE A 47 -8.43 2.39 0.12
C ILE A 47 -9.92 2.19 0.37
N GLU A 48 -10.53 1.33 -0.43
CA GLU A 48 -11.95 0.97 -0.39
C GLU A 48 -12.08 -0.49 0.07
N ASP A 49 -12.93 -0.75 1.05
CA ASP A 49 -13.29 -2.11 1.48
C ASP A 49 -14.66 -2.49 0.90
N PHE A 50 -14.69 -3.62 0.18
CA PHE A 50 -15.87 -4.11 -0.54
C PHE A 50 -16.88 -4.87 0.31
N PHE A 51 -16.51 -5.28 1.54
CA PHE A 51 -17.34 -6.15 2.38
C PHE A 51 -17.83 -5.48 3.66
N LEU A 52 -17.64 -4.17 3.81
CA LEU A 52 -18.23 -3.43 4.92
C LEU A 52 -19.74 -3.23 4.69
N ASP A 53 -20.55 -3.74 5.61
CA ASP A 53 -21.97 -3.42 5.71
C ASP A 53 -22.13 -1.96 6.17
N GLY A 54 -22.43 -1.05 5.23
CA GLY A 54 -22.67 0.37 5.53
C GLY A 54 -22.08 1.33 4.49
N GLU A 55 -21.83 2.57 4.90
CA GLU A 55 -21.08 3.53 4.05
C GLU A 55 -19.67 3.00 3.82
N PRO A 56 -19.16 3.01 2.56
CA PRO A 56 -17.82 2.53 2.26
C PRO A 56 -16.83 3.31 3.13
N THR A 57 -16.07 2.61 3.98
CA THR A 57 -14.99 3.25 4.72
C THR A 57 -13.86 3.51 3.74
N ILE A 58 -13.87 4.72 3.19
CA ILE A 58 -12.84 5.23 2.30
C ILE A 58 -11.71 5.74 3.20
N CYS A 59 -10.69 4.90 3.43
CA CYS A 59 -9.47 5.41 4.03
C CYS A 59 -8.75 6.24 2.96
N SER A 60 -8.43 7.49 3.27
CA SER A 60 -7.68 8.37 2.39
C SER A 60 -6.45 8.90 3.11
N ILE A 61 -5.31 8.84 2.46
CA ILE A 61 -4.01 9.25 2.99
C ILE A 61 -3.22 9.98 1.90
N PRO A 62 -2.47 11.04 2.20
CA PRO A 62 -1.49 11.59 1.28
C PRO A 62 -0.53 10.49 0.77
N THR A 63 -0.32 10.44 -0.54
CA THR A 63 0.43 9.33 -1.15
C THR A 63 1.90 9.34 -0.75
N ASP A 64 2.47 10.51 -0.51
CA ASP A 64 3.81 10.70 0.05
C ASP A 64 3.90 10.22 1.50
N GLU A 65 2.88 10.49 2.33
CA GLU A 65 2.80 9.98 3.70
C GLU A 65 2.71 8.45 3.72
N LEU A 66 1.88 7.85 2.85
CA LEU A 66 1.81 6.40 2.72
C LEU A 66 3.16 5.79 2.34
N ARG A 67 3.89 6.43 1.41
CA ARG A 67 5.22 5.99 1.01
C ARG A 67 6.22 5.98 2.18
N LEU A 68 6.21 7.05 2.98
CA LEU A 68 7.07 7.16 4.17
C LEU A 68 6.74 6.09 5.22
N LEU A 69 5.46 5.83 5.47
CA LEU A 69 5.02 4.78 6.39
C LEU A 69 5.46 3.39 5.93
N MET A 70 5.38 3.11 4.62
CA MET A 70 5.87 1.87 4.03
C MET A 70 7.39 1.70 4.21
N ASP A 71 8.15 2.77 3.99
CA ASP A 71 9.61 2.77 4.20
C ASP A 71 9.97 2.50 5.68
N GLU A 72 9.31 3.19 6.62
CA GLU A 72 9.53 2.98 8.06
C GLU A 72 9.17 1.54 8.48
N TRP A 73 8.06 1.01 7.98
CA TRP A 73 7.63 -0.36 8.28
C TRP A 73 8.64 -1.39 7.78
N LEU A 74 9.12 -1.26 6.54
CA LEU A 74 10.10 -2.16 5.95
C LEU A 74 11.43 -2.12 6.71
N GLN A 75 11.86 -0.93 7.15
CA GLN A 75 13.05 -0.78 7.98
C GLN A 75 12.89 -1.52 9.32
N LYS A 76 11.81 -1.27 10.07
CA LYS A 76 11.58 -1.93 11.37
C LYS A 76 11.41 -3.44 11.24
N ARG A 77 10.77 -3.90 10.17
CA ARG A 77 10.66 -5.33 9.86
C ARG A 77 12.04 -5.95 9.62
N ALA A 78 12.91 -5.30 8.86
CA ALA A 78 14.27 -5.77 8.63
C ALA A 78 15.09 -5.83 9.93
N GLU A 79 14.97 -4.81 10.80
CA GLU A 79 15.57 -4.80 12.14
C GLU A 79 15.06 -5.96 13.00
N PHE A 80 13.74 -6.16 13.05
CA PHE A 80 13.14 -7.26 13.80
C PHE A 80 13.63 -8.63 13.32
N LEU A 81 13.72 -8.87 12.02
CA LEU A 81 14.21 -10.13 11.46
C LEU A 81 15.69 -10.37 11.79
N LYS A 82 16.52 -9.31 11.85
CA LYS A 82 17.92 -9.43 12.31
C LYS A 82 18.02 -9.83 13.79
N THR A 83 17.06 -9.44 14.63
CA THR A 83 17.05 -9.80 16.07
C THR A 83 16.50 -11.20 16.36
N LYS A 84 15.86 -11.85 15.38
CA LYS A 84 15.32 -13.21 15.50
C LYS A 84 16.16 -14.28 14.76
N GLY A 85 17.24 -13.86 14.10
CA GLY A 85 18.23 -14.72 13.44
C GLY A 85 19.37 -15.12 14.36
#